data_AF-A0A0F9BNT9-F1
#
_entry.id   AF-A0A0F9BNT9-F1
#
_cell.length_a   1.000
_cell.length_b   1.000
_cell.length_c   1.000
_cell.angle_alpha   90.00
_cell.angle_beta   90.00
_cell.angle_gamma   90.00
#
_symmetry.space_group_name_H-M   'P 1'
#
loop_
_entity.id
_entity.type
_entity.pdbx_description
1 polymer ?
#
loop_
_entity_poly.entity_id
_entity_poly.type
_entity_poly.pdbx_seq_one_letter_code
_entity_poly.pdbx_strand_id
1 'polypeptide(L)'
;MSLRRLNDWVSGYIEYSQETESPLSYHVWTGISLLAAALQRRVYIKWGYEVLYPNMYIVLVGPSGKCRKGSAMNLGKDIITGLGIKVTSESITREALIRSMKRAVVNYIEPD
;
A
#
# COMPACT_ATOMS: atom_id res chain seq x y z
N MET A 1 10.52 -16.13 -17.32
CA MET A 1 10.81 -14.94 -16.49
C MET A 1 10.06 -13.75 -17.07
N SER A 2 9.18 -13.11 -16.31
CA SER A 2 8.60 -11.85 -16.78
C SER A 2 9.68 -10.76 -16.76
N LEU A 3 9.78 -9.96 -17.83
CA LEU A 3 10.66 -8.80 -17.83
C LEU A 3 10.11 -7.77 -16.85
N ARG A 4 10.96 -7.30 -15.94
CA ARG A 4 10.65 -6.17 -15.07
C ARG A 4 10.46 -4.92 -15.94
N ARG A 5 9.32 -4.23 -15.81
CA ARG A 5 9.01 -3.02 -16.59
C ARG A 5 9.69 -1.75 -16.05
N LEU A 6 9.95 -1.71 -14.74
CA LEU A 6 10.53 -0.57 -14.03
C LEU A 6 11.77 -1.03 -13.26
N ASN A 7 12.86 -0.26 -13.30
CA ASN A 7 14.07 -0.57 -12.52
C ASN A 7 13.80 -0.50 -11.01
N ASP A 8 13.08 0.53 -10.57
CA ASP A 8 12.60 0.68 -9.20
C ASP A 8 11.13 1.12 -9.18
N TRP A 9 10.34 0.49 -8.31
CA TRP A 9 8.90 0.77 -8.21
C TRP A 9 8.64 2.14 -7.58
N VAL A 10 9.35 2.47 -6.50
CA VAL A 10 9.08 3.68 -5.73
C VAL A 10 9.49 4.92 -6.54
N SER A 11 10.66 4.88 -7.19
CA SER A 11 11.10 5.93 -8.12
C SER A 11 10.11 6.10 -9.28
N GLY A 12 9.67 5.00 -9.91
CA GLY A 12 8.69 5.07 -11.01
C GLY A 12 7.33 5.63 -10.56
N TYR A 13 6.88 5.29 -9.35
CA TYR A 13 5.65 5.84 -8.78
C TYR A 13 5.79 7.34 -8.47
N ILE A 14 6.93 7.76 -7.91
CA ILE A 14 7.21 9.17 -7.64
C ILE A 14 7.17 9.96 -8.94
N GLU A 15 7.85 9.49 -9.99
CA GLU A 15 7.84 10.08 -11.33
C GLU A 15 6.42 10.20 -11.89
N TYR A 16 5.64 9.12 -11.81
CA TYR A 16 4.23 9.11 -12.21
C TYR A 16 3.37 10.15 -11.47
N SER A 17 3.73 10.49 -10.24
CA SER A 17 2.98 11.40 -9.38
C SER A 17 3.43 12.86 -9.39
N GLN A 18 4.45 13.21 -10.18
CA GLN A 18 5.09 14.54 -10.15
C GLN A 18 4.15 15.70 -10.48
N GLU A 19 3.12 15.46 -11.29
CA GLU A 19 2.13 16.48 -11.68
C GLU A 19 1.12 16.84 -10.58
N THR A 20 1.31 16.33 -9.35
CA THR A 20 0.41 16.63 -8.23
C THR A 20 1.04 17.63 -7.24
N GLU A 21 0.22 18.49 -6.66
CA GLU A 21 0.64 19.51 -5.68
C GLU A 21 1.01 18.92 -4.30
N SER A 22 0.91 17.60 -4.13
CA SER A 22 1.16 16.92 -2.87
C SER A 22 2.66 16.86 -2.57
N PRO A 23 3.09 17.00 -1.29
CA PRO A 23 4.49 16.86 -0.92
C PRO A 23 5.07 15.50 -1.33
N LEU A 24 6.34 15.48 -1.77
CA LEU A 24 7.05 14.27 -2.15
C LEU A 24 6.96 13.16 -1.08
N SER A 25 7.05 13.52 0.20
CA SER A 25 6.95 12.55 1.30
C SER A 25 5.64 11.77 1.28
N TYR A 26 4.53 12.39 0.86
CA TYR A 26 3.25 11.69 0.76
C TYR A 26 3.28 10.66 -0.38
N HIS A 27 3.91 10.98 -1.51
CA HIS A 27 4.05 10.03 -2.61
C HIS A 27 4.98 8.87 -2.26
N VAL A 28 6.11 9.16 -1.60
CA VAL A 28 7.01 8.10 -1.12
C VAL A 28 6.24 7.11 -0.24
N TRP A 29 5.51 7.61 0.76
CA TRP A 29 4.77 6.75 1.68
C TRP A 29 3.56 6.06 1.03
N THR A 30 2.86 6.70 0.09
CA THR A 30 1.83 6.02 -0.70
C THR A 30 2.45 4.90 -1.54
N GLY A 31 3.53 5.16 -2.29
CA GLY A 31 4.19 4.16 -3.13
C GLY A 31 4.69 2.94 -2.34
N ILE A 32 5.23 3.17 -1.15
CA ILE A 32 5.62 2.10 -0.21
C ILE A 32 4.39 1.32 0.27
N SER A 33 3.28 2.00 0.60
CA SER A 33 2.05 1.31 1.03
C SER A 33 1.48 0.41 -0.06
N LEU A 34 1.51 0.86 -1.32
CA LEU A 34 1.09 0.07 -2.49
C LEU A 34 1.96 -1.17 -2.65
N LEU A 35 3.28 -1.02 -2.51
CA LEU A 35 4.21 -2.14 -2.57
C LEU A 35 3.93 -3.15 -1.45
N ALA A 36 3.81 -2.71 -0.20
CA ALA A 36 3.51 -3.58 0.94
C ALA A 36 2.19 -4.34 0.74
N ALA A 37 1.14 -3.64 0.28
CA ALA A 37 -0.16 -4.24 -0.01
C ALA A 37 -0.11 -5.26 -1.17
N ALA A 38 0.72 -5.05 -2.19
CA ALA A 38 0.93 -5.99 -3.29
C ALA A 38 1.77 -7.22 -2.87
N LEU A 39 2.75 -7.04 -1.98
CA LEU A 39 3.59 -8.13 -1.48
C LEU A 39 2.82 -9.12 -0.60
N GLN A 40 1.83 -8.66 0.16
CA GLN A 40 1.03 -9.50 1.07
C GLN A 40 1.95 -10.37 1.97
N ARG A 41 1.72 -11.69 2.01
CA ARG A 41 2.54 -12.65 2.74
C ARG A 41 3.60 -13.36 1.88
N ARG A 42 3.92 -12.83 0.69
CA ARG A 42 4.88 -13.45 -0.24
C ARG A 42 6.32 -13.11 0.06
N VAL A 43 6.57 -12.03 0.80
CA VAL A 43 7.90 -11.59 1.22
C VAL A 43 7.90 -11.48 2.73
N TYR A 44 8.92 -12.05 3.35
CA TYR A 44 9.07 -12.10 4.79
C TYR A 44 10.55 -12.15 5.17
N ILE A 45 10.82 -11.81 6.43
CA ILE A 45 12.16 -11.91 7.03
C ILE A 45 12.09 -12.93 8.16
N LYS A 46 13.04 -13.85 8.21
CA LYS A 46 13.20 -14.76 9.35
C LYS A 46 13.89 -14.01 10.49
N TRP A 47 13.20 -13.86 11.62
CA TRP A 47 13.70 -13.18 12.81
C TRP A 47 13.75 -14.18 13.97
N GLY A 48 14.89 -14.86 14.12
CA GLY A 48 15.01 -15.99 15.06
C GLY A 48 14.05 -17.11 14.68
N TYR A 49 13.14 -17.46 15.60
CA TYR A 49 12.10 -18.47 15.39
C TYR A 49 10.82 -17.91 14.75
N GLU A 50 10.72 -16.59 14.58
CA GLU A 50 9.53 -15.91 14.08
C GLU A 50 9.69 -15.47 12.62
N VAL A 51 8.56 -15.30 11.94
CA VAL A 51 8.49 -14.77 10.57
C VAL A 51 7.85 -13.38 10.61
N LEU A 52 8.60 -12.37 10.17
CA LEU A 52 8.13 -11.00 10.09
C LEU A 52 7.66 -10.69 8.67
N TYR A 53 6.39 -10.30 8.56
CA TYR A 53 5.80 -9.82 7.32
C TYR A 53 5.79 -8.28 7.29
N PRO A 54 5.78 -7.65 6.10
CA PRO A 54 5.62 -6.21 5.96
C PRO A 54 4.19 -5.74 6.33
N ASN A 55 3.86 -5.73 7.62
CA ASN A 55 2.59 -5.23 8.15
C ASN A 55 2.69 -3.73 8.45
N MET A 56 2.68 -2.90 7.40
CA MET A 56 2.90 -1.46 7.51
C MET A 56 1.60 -0.71 7.83
N TYR A 57 1.65 0.14 8.86
CA TYR A 57 0.60 1.11 9.19
C TYR A 57 1.11 2.51 8.87
N ILE A 58 0.60 3.11 7.79
CA ILE A 58 1.08 4.39 7.26
C ILE A 58 -0.03 5.43 7.40
N VAL A 59 0.28 6.59 8.00
CA VAL A 59 -0.65 7.70 8.19
C VAL A 59 -0.03 8.97 7.64
N LEU A 60 -0.70 9.62 6.69
CA LEU A 60 -0.27 10.91 6.15
C LEU A 60 -0.85 12.04 7.01
N VAL A 61 0.03 12.82 7.63
CA VAL A 61 -0.35 13.91 8.56
C VAL A 61 0.08 15.26 8.01
N GLY A 62 -0.79 16.26 8.15
CA GLY A 62 -0.50 17.65 7.79
C GLY A 62 -1.75 18.54 7.90
N PRO A 63 -1.59 19.86 7.82
CA PRO A 63 -2.71 20.81 7.89
C PRO A 63 -3.79 20.51 6.84
N SER A 64 -5.05 20.74 7.23
CA SER A 64 -6.20 20.54 6.32
C SER A 64 -6.15 21.51 5.14
N GLY A 65 -6.57 21.05 3.96
CA GLY A 65 -6.63 21.86 2.73
C GLY A 65 -5.29 22.24 2.11
N LYS A 66 -4.18 22.25 2.86
CA LYS A 66 -2.86 22.73 2.38
C LYS A 66 -2.01 21.66 1.70
N CYS A 67 -1.94 20.46 2.28
CA CYS A 67 -0.96 19.45 1.82
C CYS A 67 -1.54 18.43 0.84
N ARG A 68 -2.78 18.64 0.35
CA ARG A 68 -3.46 17.77 -0.64
C ARG A 68 -3.36 16.25 -0.34
N LYS A 69 -3.44 15.86 0.94
CA LYS A 69 -3.30 14.44 1.38
C LYS A 69 -4.18 13.48 0.59
N GLY A 70 -5.44 13.88 0.35
CA GLY A 70 -6.40 13.07 -0.41
C GLY A 70 -5.95 12.82 -1.85
N SER A 71 -5.32 13.79 -2.50
CA SER A 71 -4.80 13.63 -3.87
C SER A 71 -3.73 12.53 -3.93
N ALA A 72 -2.74 12.57 -3.03
CA ALA A 72 -1.71 11.53 -2.95
C ALA A 72 -2.28 10.14 -2.61
N MET A 73 -3.32 10.06 -1.77
CA MET A 73 -3.97 8.79 -1.44
C MET A 73 -4.82 8.23 -2.58
N ASN A 74 -5.60 9.08 -3.26
CA ASN A 74 -6.49 8.68 -4.35
C ASN A 74 -5.71 8.10 -5.52
N LEU A 75 -4.58 8.73 -5.87
CA LEU A 75 -3.71 8.24 -6.93
C LEU A 75 -3.23 6.80 -6.68
N GLY A 76 -2.85 6.48 -5.44
CA GLY A 76 -2.50 5.11 -5.07
C GLY A 76 -3.72 4.17 -4.98
N LYS A 77 -4.86 4.67 -4.50
CA LYS A 77 -6.12 3.91 -4.40
C LYS A 77 -6.58 3.41 -5.77
N ASP A 78 -6.44 4.21 -6.82
CA ASP A 78 -6.82 3.83 -8.17
C ASP A 78 -5.95 2.67 -8.68
N ILE A 79 -4.63 2.75 -8.46
CA ILE A 79 -3.68 1.69 -8.81
C ILE A 79 -4.03 0.38 -8.09
N ILE A 80 -4.18 0.41 -6.76
CA ILE A 80 -4.39 -0.81 -6.00
C ILE A 80 -5.74 -1.46 -6.27
N THR A 81 -6.76 -0.66 -6.55
CA THR A 81 -8.09 -1.14 -6.93
C THR A 81 -8.04 -1.88 -8.27
N GLY A 82 -7.26 -1.38 -9.23
CA GLY A 82 -7.02 -2.06 -10.51
C GLY A 82 -6.31 -3.41 -10.39
N LEU A 83 -5.60 -3.66 -9.28
CA LEU A 83 -4.91 -4.92 -9.01
C LEU A 83 -5.80 -5.99 -8.33
N GLY A 84 -7.05 -5.66 -8.02
CA GLY A 84 -7.98 -6.57 -7.30
C GLY A 84 -7.60 -6.81 -5.84
N ILE A 85 -6.72 -5.99 -5.26
CA ILE A 85 -6.37 -6.05 -3.84
C ILE A 85 -7.53 -5.44 -3.04
N LYS A 86 -7.96 -6.13 -1.97
CA LYS A 86 -9.08 -5.68 -1.14
C LYS A 86 -8.72 -4.38 -0.40
N VAL A 87 -9.46 -3.32 -0.69
CA VAL A 87 -9.42 -2.05 0.04
C VAL A 87 -10.69 -1.90 0.86
N THR A 88 -10.58 -1.46 2.12
CA THR A 88 -11.75 -1.20 2.97
C THR A 88 -12.33 0.19 2.69
N SER A 89 -13.62 0.40 3.00
CA SER A 89 -14.25 1.71 2.85
C SER A 89 -13.68 2.75 3.83
N GLU A 90 -13.69 4.02 3.42
CA GLU A 90 -13.16 5.16 4.19
C GLU A 90 -13.99 5.45 5.45
N SER A 91 -15.30 5.23 5.37
CA SER A 91 -16.22 5.29 6.50
C SER A 91 -16.82 3.91 6.73
N ILE A 92 -16.55 3.33 7.90
CA ILE A 92 -16.99 2.00 8.28
C ILE A 92 -17.09 1.91 9.81
N THR A 93 -18.04 1.14 10.33
CA THR A 93 -18.10 0.87 11.77
C THR A 93 -16.90 0.02 12.21
N ARG A 94 -16.56 0.04 13.50
CA ARG A 94 -15.46 -0.76 14.05
C ARG A 94 -15.66 -2.25 13.79
N GLU A 95 -16.88 -2.74 13.97
CA GLU A 95 -17.25 -4.14 13.77
C GLU A 95 -17.13 -4.56 12.31
N ALA A 96 -17.54 -3.67 11.40
CA ALA A 96 -17.46 -3.91 9.97
C ALA A 96 -16.00 -3.86 9.48
N LEU A 97 -15.16 -3.00 10.04
CA LEU A 97 -13.71 -2.99 9.79
C LEU A 97 -13.06 -4.30 10.23
N ILE A 98 -13.35 -4.77 11.45
CA ILE A 98 -12.82 -6.05 11.96
C ILE A 98 -13.24 -7.21 11.04
N ARG A 99 -14.51 -7.26 10.63
CA ARG A 99 -15.00 -8.26 9.67
C ARG A 99 -14.35 -8.14 8.29
N SER A 100 -14.05 -6.92 7.83
CA SER A 100 -13.34 -6.66 6.58
C SER A 100 -11.92 -7.22 6.63
N MET A 101 -11.16 -6.87 7.68
CA MET A 101 -9.79 -7.34 7.90
C MET A 101 -9.73 -8.87 8.03
N LYS A 102 -10.63 -9.49 8.80
CA LYS A 102 -10.70 -10.96 8.93
C LYS A 102 -10.90 -11.66 7.59
N ARG A 103 -11.75 -11.10 6.72
CA ARG A 103 -12.03 -11.66 5.37
C ARG A 103 -10.93 -11.36 4.35
N ALA A 104 -10.01 -10.44 4.65
CA ALA A 104 -8.90 -10.07 3.79
C ALA A 104 -7.64 -10.91 4.02
N VAL A 105 -7.62 -11.78 5.04
CA VAL A 105 -6.50 -12.67 5.30
C VAL A 105 -6.32 -13.63 4.10
N VAL A 106 -5.14 -13.56 3.49
CA VAL A 106 -4.69 -14.49 2.45
C VAL A 106 -3.63 -15.39 3.06
N ASN A 107 -3.84 -16.69 3.01
CA ASN A 107 -2.82 -17.68 3.35
C ASN A 107 -1.94 -17.87 2.12
N TYR A 108 -0.69 -17.46 2.23
CA TYR A 108 0.32 -17.80 1.24
C TYR A 108 0.88 -19.18 1.59
N ILE A 109 0.76 -20.11 0.67
CA ILE A 109 1.43 -21.42 0.73
C ILE A 109 2.61 -21.27 -0.22
N GLU A 110 3.81 -21.48 0.30
CA GLU A 110 5.04 -21.46 -0.51
C GLU A 110 4.93 -22.59 -1.55
N PRO A 111 5.05 -22.31 -2.86
CA PRO A 111 5.16 -23.36 -3.85
C PRO A 111 6.46 -24.12 -3.59
N ASP A 112 6.39 -25.46 -3.53
CA ASP A 112 7.54 -26.36 -3.37
C ASP A 112 8.66 -26.10 -4.40
#